data_AF-A0A257N4Q2-F1
#
_entry.id   AF-A0A257N4Q2-F1
#
_cell.length_a   1.000
_cell.length_b   1.000
_cell.length_c   1.000
_cell.angle_alpha   90.00
_cell.angle_beta   90.00
_cell.angle_gamma   90.00
#
_symmetry.space_group_name_H-M   'P 1'
#
loop_
_entity.id
_entity.type
_entity.pdbx_description
1 polymer ?
#
loop_
_entity_poly.entity_id
_entity_poly.type
_entity_poly.pdbx_seq_one_letter_code
_entity_poly.pdbx_strand_id
1 'polypeptide(L)' 'MVLYAIISEDIEDSLGKTGFTGSLVVAEFDSLQAAQEWAGADPYNDVGVYAKVTVKPFKKVFPQ' A
#
# COMPACT_ATOMS: atom_id res chain seq x y z
N MET A 1 9.09 7.13 -14.81
CA MET A 1 7.73 6.68 -14.45
C MET A 1 7.74 5.17 -14.28
N VAL A 2 7.57 4.69 -13.06
CA VAL A 2 7.62 3.27 -12.69
C VAL A 2 6.37 2.96 -11.87
N LEU A 3 5.79 1.78 -12.08
CA LEU A 3 4.68 1.33 -11.24
C LEU A 3 5.25 0.83 -9.91
N TYR A 4 4.63 1.21 -8.81
CA TYR A 4 4.94 0.68 -7.50
C TYR A 4 3.70 0.02 -6.90
N ALA A 5 3.90 -1.17 -6.35
CA ALA A 5 2.90 -1.86 -5.55
C ALA A 5 3.09 -1.48 -4.09
N ILE A 6 2.01 -1.01 -3.47
CA ILE A 6 1.94 -0.65 -2.06
C ILE A 6 1.00 -1.64 -1.41
N ILE A 7 1.54 -2.40 -0.48
CA ILE A 7 0.84 -3.46 0.24
C ILE A 7 0.83 -3.04 1.70
N SER A 8 -0.37 -2.83 2.22
CA SER A 8 -0.62 -2.63 3.63
C SER A 8 -1.33 -3.87 4.16
N GLU A 9 -0.81 -4.49 5.22
CA GLU A 9 -1.30 -5.77 5.77
C GLU A 9 -1.59 -5.66 7.28
N ASP A 10 -2.39 -6.61 7.76
CA ASP A 10 -2.76 -6.87 9.15
C ASP A 10 -3.39 -5.68 9.88
N ILE A 11 -4.66 -5.42 9.56
CA ILE A 11 -5.54 -4.63 10.43
C ILE A 11 -6.06 -5.57 11.52
N GLU A 12 -5.66 -5.35 12.77
CA GLU A 12 -6.29 -6.03 13.91
C GLU A 12 -7.64 -5.35 14.21
N ASP A 13 -8.64 -5.60 13.37
CA ASP A 13 -10.00 -5.14 13.64
C ASP A 13 -10.66 -6.08 14.66
N SER A 14 -10.63 -5.65 15.92
CA SER A 14 -11.33 -6.35 17.02
C SER A 14 -12.85 -6.15 17.00
N LEU A 15 -13.45 -5.48 16.01
CA LEU A 15 -14.88 -5.17 16.01
C LEU A 15 -15.60 -5.45 14.68
N GLY A 16 -15.81 -6.74 14.39
CA GLY A 16 -17.09 -7.17 13.80
C GLY A 16 -17.04 -7.95 12.49
N LYS A 17 -16.84 -9.27 12.61
CA LYS A 17 -17.34 -10.38 11.76
C LYS A 17 -17.15 -10.38 10.22
N THR A 18 -16.65 -9.32 9.58
CA THR A 18 -16.05 -9.33 8.23
C THR A 18 -15.06 -8.16 8.11
N GLY A 19 -13.90 -8.26 8.76
CA GLY A 19 -12.86 -7.23 8.74
C GLY A 19 -12.06 -7.22 7.43
N PHE A 20 -11.45 -6.08 7.11
CA PHE A 20 -10.44 -5.97 6.05
C PHE A 20 -9.07 -6.33 6.62
N THR A 21 -8.22 -7.00 5.84
CA THR A 21 -6.86 -7.37 6.27
C THR A 21 -5.78 -6.44 5.73
N GLY A 22 -6.17 -5.40 4.99
CA GLY A 22 -5.20 -4.55 4.30
C GLY A 22 -5.70 -3.88 3.03
N SER A 23 -4.76 -3.25 2.32
CA SER A 23 -4.96 -2.52 1.07
C SER A 23 -3.86 -2.87 0.07
N LEU A 24 -4.21 -2.97 -1.22
CA LEU A 24 -3.26 -3.11 -2.32
C LEU A 24 -3.46 -1.98 -3.33
N VAL A 25 -2.41 -1.20 -3.58
CA VAL A 25 -2.41 -0.12 -4.58
C VAL A 25 -1.31 -0.37 -5.60
N VAL A 26 -1.62 -0.21 -6.89
CA VAL A 26 -0.64 -0.20 -7.97
C VAL A 26 -0.76 1.12 -8.71
N ALA A 27 0.23 2.00 -8.55
CA ALA A 27 0.20 3.36 -9.10
C ALA A 27 1.57 3.74 -9.68
N GLU A 28 1.57 4.73 -10.57
CA GLU A 28 2.77 5.26 -11.20
C GLU A 28 3.38 6.37 -10.37
N PHE A 29 4.69 6.30 -10.16
CA PHE A 29 5.46 7.33 -9.48
C PHE A 29 6.74 7.67 -10.26
N ASP A 30 7.31 8.84 -9.98
CA ASP A 30 8.56 9.28 -10.59
C ASP A 30 9.77 8.46 -10.13
N SER A 31 9.75 7.98 -8.89
CA SER A 31 10.81 7.15 -8.30
C SER A 31 10.29 6.27 -7.16
N LEU A 32 11.11 5.32 -6.70
CA LEU A 32 10.77 4.46 -5.55
C LEU A 32 10.62 5.30 -4.27
N GLN A 33 11.48 6.30 -4.13
CA GLN A 33 11.43 7.21 -2.99
C GLN A 33 10.11 8.00 -2.97
N ALA A 34 9.68 8.53 -4.12
CA ALA A 34 8.39 9.23 -4.21
C ALA A 34 7.21 8.33 -3.84
N ALA A 35 7.25 7.05 -4.24
CA ALA A 35 6.23 6.07 -3.85
C ALA A 35 6.25 5.75 -2.34
N GLN A 36 7.44 5.67 -1.74
CA GLN A 36 7.61 5.45 -0.29
C GLN A 36 7.12 6.64 0.54
N GLU A 37 7.45 7.86 0.12
CA GLU A 37 7.00 9.10 0.78
C GLU A 37 5.48 9.23 0.69
N TRP A 38 4.89 8.95 -0.47
CA TRP A 38 3.44 8.94 -0.63
C TRP A 38 2.75 7.90 0.27
N ALA A 39 3.28 6.67 0.31
CA ALA A 39 2.72 5.60 1.13
C ALA A 39 2.85 5.89 2.64
N GLY A 40 3.94 6.54 3.06
CA GLY A 40 4.17 6.92 4.44
C GLY A 40 3.27 8.06 4.93
N ALA A 41 2.78 8.89 4.00
CA ALA A 41 1.86 10.00 4.28
C ALA A 41 0.37 9.60 4.18
N ASP A 42 0.06 8.30 4.07
CA ASP A 42 -1.32 7.82 4.06
C ASP A 42 -1.98 8.06 5.44
N PRO A 43 -3.17 8.70 5.51
CA PRO A 43 -3.86 8.91 6.79
C PRO A 43 -4.10 7.62 7.60
N TYR A 44 -4.27 6.47 6.95
CA TYR A 44 -4.38 5.17 7.62
C TYR A 44 -3.05 4.71 8.21
N ASN A 45 -1.92 5.13 7.65
CA ASN A 45 -0.61 4.95 8.27
C ASN A 45 -0.47 5.85 9.51
N ASP A 46 -0.86 7.14 9.40
CA ASP A 46 -0.76 8.11 10.49
C ASP A 46 -1.60 7.75 11.73
N VAL A 47 -2.79 7.19 11.52
CA VAL A 47 -3.68 6.76 12.61
C VAL A 47 -3.44 5.30 13.04
N GLY A 48 -2.38 4.66 12.54
CA GLY A 48 -1.96 3.31 12.96
C GLY A 48 -2.89 2.18 12.51
N VAL A 49 -3.71 2.39 11.47
CA VAL A 49 -4.56 1.33 10.89
C VAL A 49 -3.71 0.27 10.20
N TYR A 50 -2.60 0.65 9.57
CA TYR A 50 -1.67 -0.29 8.96
C TYR A 50 -0.60 -0.73 9.95
N ALA A 51 -0.51 -2.04 10.21
CA ALA A 51 0.61 -2.59 10.98
C ALA A 51 1.94 -2.50 10.21
N LYS A 52 1.87 -2.61 8.87
CA LYS A 52 3.04 -2.56 7.99
C LYS A 52 2.66 -2.05 6.61
N VAL A 53 3.52 -1.20 6.05
CA VAL A 53 3.46 -0.74 4.66
C VAL A 53 4.71 -1.22 3.92
N THR A 54 4.53 -1.86 2.76
CA THR A 54 5.63 -2.32 1.90
C THR A 54 5.47 -1.74 0.49
N VAL A 55 6.52 -1.10 -0.02
CA VAL A 55 6.56 -0.53 -1.38
C VAL A 55 7.57 -1.29 -2.24
N LYS A 56 7.14 -1.77 -3.41
CA LYS A 56 7.99 -2.55 -4.33
C LYS A 56 7.86 -2.05 -5.77
N PRO A 57 8.95 -2.02 -6.56
CA PRO A 57 8.85 -1.83 -8.01
C PRO A 57 7.96 -2.91 -8.63
N PHE A 58 7.08 -2.52 -9.55
CA PHE A 58 6.14 -3.39 -10.22
C PHE A 58 6.32 -3.30 -11.74
N LYS A 59 6.39 -4.46 -12.40
CA LYS A 59 6.40 -4.56 -13.86
C LYS A 59 5.06 -5.12 -14.32
N LYS A 60 4.26 -4.31 -15.02
CA LYS A 60 3.00 -4.76 -15.63
C LYS A 60 3.31 -5.68 -16.82
N VAL A 61 3.20 -7.00 -16.62
CA VAL A 61 3.54 -8.02 -17.62
C VAL A 61 2.33 -8.69 -18.27
N PHE A 62 1.13 -8.50 -17.73
CA PHE A 62 -0.07 -9.05 -18.34
C PHE A 62 -0.41 -8.29 -19.64
N PRO A 63 -0.70 -8.98 -20.75
CA PRO A 63 -1.03 -8.35 -22.02
C PRO A 63 -2.31 -7.52 -21.92
N GLN A 64 -2.39 -6.43 -22.71
CA GLN A 64 -3.59 -5.60 -22.84
C GLN A 64 -4.53 -6.16 -23.92
#